data_AF-A0A8S3AFU7-F1
#
_entry.id   AF-A0A8S3AFU7-F1
#
_cell.length_a   1.000
_cell.length_b   1.000
_cell.length_c   1.000
_cell.angle_alpha   90.00
_cell.angle_beta   90.00
_cell.angle_gamma   90.00
#
_symmetry.space_group_name_H-M   'P 1'
#
loop_
_entity.id
_entity.type
_entity.pdbx_description
1 polymer ?
#
loop_
_entity_poly.entity_id
_entity_poly.type
_entity_poly.pdbx_seq_one_letter_code
_entity_poly.pdbx_strand_id
1 'polypeptide(L)'
;MEKRIHTKKTYTLPYRHYLIHFKWPLVGFAFVLSLLIFVQINLTSIFIPYIIEEQHLEHLNKNIIYPIVLLNNDNNTHRLNINYYFLKKDELKIMDDVYAIKKKQKVVLPSIKNRHKSNSYLILESTTVFGRPRFCSYTNEQIFGQACPYRNCKYTCDRTRGSDAHVLLMHKRDLNYKLLNSIKRNSEQIWLLWHDESNENSPEINKYKFNWTITYRTSAEASIGAYGIIILKETPWSVQQFDSWIDEQFIKRHNQAVWYVINTIS
;
A
#
# COMPACT_ATOMS: atom_id res chain seq x y z
N MET A 1 -18.34 114.60 -1.03
CA MET A 1 -18.34 113.45 -0.10
C MET A 1 -19.09 112.31 -0.77
N GLU A 2 -18.40 111.55 -1.62
CA GLU A 2 -18.98 110.40 -2.34
C GLU A 2 -18.82 109.13 -1.50
N LYS A 3 -19.93 108.48 -1.15
CA LYS A 3 -19.95 107.17 -0.50
C LYS A 3 -19.81 106.09 -1.57
N ARG A 4 -18.67 105.39 -1.59
CA ARG A 4 -18.50 104.13 -2.34
C ARG A 4 -19.23 102.99 -1.63
N ILE A 5 -20.23 102.43 -2.30
CA ILE A 5 -20.92 101.21 -1.90
C ILE A 5 -20.11 100.03 -2.45
N HIS A 6 -19.54 99.21 -1.55
CA HIS A 6 -18.95 97.93 -1.92
C HIS A 6 -20.03 96.86 -2.01
N THR A 7 -20.32 96.40 -3.23
CA THR A 7 -21.14 95.20 -3.46
C THR A 7 -20.26 93.95 -3.30
N LYS A 8 -20.56 93.15 -2.27
CA LYS A 8 -20.00 91.79 -2.11
C LYS A 8 -20.57 90.88 -3.19
N LYS A 9 -19.73 90.38 -4.09
CA LYS A 9 -20.06 89.24 -4.97
C LYS A 9 -20.08 87.96 -4.13
N THR A 10 -21.25 87.35 -4.00
CA THR A 10 -21.44 85.98 -3.52
C THR A 10 -21.03 85.01 -4.61
N TYR A 11 -19.97 84.24 -4.37
CA TYR A 11 -19.58 83.12 -5.21
C TYR A 11 -20.37 81.89 -4.80
N THR A 12 -21.33 81.48 -5.63
CA THR A 12 -21.99 80.17 -5.54
C THR A 12 -21.08 79.12 -6.20
N LEU A 13 -20.39 78.32 -5.38
CA LEU A 13 -19.65 77.14 -5.84
C LEU A 13 -20.64 76.03 -6.23
N PRO A 14 -20.50 75.39 -7.42
CA PRO A 14 -21.41 74.34 -7.88
C PRO A 14 -21.14 73.05 -7.10
N TYR A 15 -21.95 72.80 -6.07
CA TYR A 15 -21.93 71.62 -5.21
C TYR A 15 -22.56 70.38 -5.89
N ARG A 16 -22.17 70.07 -7.13
CA ARG A 16 -22.80 68.99 -7.91
C ARG A 16 -21.86 67.94 -8.52
N HIS A 17 -20.56 67.98 -8.20
CA HIS A 17 -19.59 67.00 -8.73
C HIS A 17 -18.87 66.14 -7.68
N TYR A 18 -19.09 66.36 -6.38
CA TYR A 18 -18.41 65.57 -5.34
C TYR A 18 -19.12 64.27 -4.93
N LEU A 19 -20.36 64.04 -5.37
CA LEU A 19 -21.11 62.83 -5.01
C LEU A 19 -20.83 61.61 -5.92
N ILE A 20 -20.16 61.80 -7.06
CA ILE A 20 -19.91 60.72 -8.03
C ILE A 20 -18.57 60.01 -7.76
N HIS A 21 -17.59 60.69 -7.16
CA HIS A 21 -16.28 60.09 -6.88
C HIS A 21 -16.24 59.22 -5.60
N PHE A 22 -17.26 59.29 -4.74
CA PHE A 22 -17.25 58.55 -3.46
C PHE A 22 -17.85 57.14 -3.51
N LYS A 23 -18.49 56.74 -4.63
CA LYS A 23 -19.12 55.41 -4.74
C LYS A 23 -18.16 54.31 -5.20
N TRP A 24 -17.14 54.65 -5.98
CA TRP A 24 -16.16 53.70 -6.51
C TRP A 24 -15.23 53.06 -5.46
N PRO A 25 -14.74 53.77 -4.43
CA PRO A 25 -13.88 53.15 -3.41
C PRO A 25 -14.64 52.12 -2.56
N LEU A 26 -15.93 52.36 -2.26
CA LEU A 26 -16.76 51.43 -1.49
C LEU A 26 -17.04 50.13 -2.26
N VAL A 27 -17.28 50.22 -3.57
CA VAL A 27 -17.47 49.04 -4.42
C VAL A 27 -16.16 48.24 -4.55
N GLY A 28 -15.03 48.93 -4.69
CA GLY A 28 -13.71 48.28 -4.69
C GLY A 28 -13.42 47.54 -3.38
N PHE A 29 -13.68 48.18 -2.24
CA PHE A 29 -13.47 47.56 -0.93
C PHE A 29 -14.36 46.34 -0.70
N ALA A 30 -15.65 46.42 -1.08
CA ALA A 30 -16.57 45.28 -0.99
C ALA A 30 -16.11 44.09 -1.86
N PHE A 31 -15.56 44.36 -3.05
CA PHE A 31 -15.06 43.31 -3.93
C PHE A 31 -13.80 42.63 -3.38
N VAL A 32 -12.85 43.41 -2.83
CA VAL A 32 -11.65 42.84 -2.19
C VAL A 32 -12.03 42.01 -0.96
N LEU A 33 -12.97 42.49 -0.13
CA LEU A 33 -13.43 41.74 1.04
C LEU A 33 -14.12 40.44 0.64
N SER A 34 -14.94 40.45 -0.42
CA SER A 34 -15.59 39.25 -0.95
C SER A 34 -14.56 38.24 -1.48
N LEU A 35 -13.52 38.69 -2.19
CA LEU A 35 -12.42 37.84 -2.65
C LEU A 35 -11.64 37.22 -1.48
N LEU A 36 -11.34 38.00 -0.44
CA LEU A 36 -10.64 37.49 0.74
C LEU A 36 -11.46 36.44 1.49
N ILE A 37 -12.76 36.68 1.66
CA ILE A 37 -13.68 35.70 2.26
C ILE A 37 -13.75 34.43 1.41
N PHE A 38 -13.84 34.55 0.09
CA PHE A 38 -13.88 33.40 -0.81
C PHE A 38 -12.58 32.58 -0.77
N VAL A 39 -11.43 33.25 -0.73
CA VAL A 39 -10.13 32.58 -0.59
C VAL A 39 -10.03 31.88 0.78
N GLN A 40 -10.49 32.53 1.84
CA GLN A 40 -10.45 31.94 3.19
C GLN A 40 -11.37 30.72 3.33
N ILE A 41 -12.58 30.75 2.75
CA ILE A 41 -13.50 29.61 2.73
C ILE A 41 -12.92 28.44 1.93
N ASN A 42 -12.28 28.71 0.78
CA ASN A 42 -11.64 27.65 -0.01
C ASN A 42 -10.39 27.06 0.67
N LEU A 43 -9.63 27.88 1.39
CA LEU A 43 -8.49 27.37 2.17
C LEU A 43 -8.99 26.50 3.34
N THR A 44 -9.99 26.94 4.10
CA THR A 44 -10.50 26.14 5.22
C THR A 44 -11.17 24.85 4.76
N SER A 45 -11.87 24.85 3.62
CA SER A 45 -12.49 23.63 3.08
C SER A 45 -11.47 22.60 2.59
N ILE A 46 -10.26 23.02 2.22
CA ILE A 46 -9.16 22.13 1.82
C ILE A 46 -8.37 21.65 3.05
N PHE A 47 -8.14 22.51 4.04
CA PHE A 47 -7.31 22.17 5.20
C PHE A 47 -8.05 21.38 6.30
N ILE A 48 -9.36 21.58 6.49
CA ILE A 48 -10.13 20.87 7.52
C ILE A 48 -10.18 19.35 7.27
N PRO A 49 -10.46 18.85 6.05
CA PRO A 49 -10.43 17.41 5.78
C PRO A 49 -9.04 16.80 6.02
N TYR A 50 -7.98 17.51 5.64
CA TYR A 50 -6.60 17.05 5.79
C TYR A 50 -6.18 16.92 7.26
N ILE A 51 -6.56 17.89 8.11
CA ILE A 51 -6.25 17.85 9.55
C ILE A 51 -7.08 16.77 10.27
N ILE A 52 -8.34 16.58 9.89
CA ILE A 52 -9.19 15.53 10.46
C ILE A 52 -8.64 14.14 10.11
N GLU A 53 -8.19 13.93 8.87
CA GLU A 53 -7.59 12.66 8.45
C GLU A 53 -6.25 12.39 9.17
N GLU A 54 -5.42 13.42 9.38
CA GLU A 54 -4.13 13.27 10.07
C GLU A 54 -4.30 13.00 11.59
N GLN A 55 -5.27 13.63 12.26
CA GLN A 55 -5.60 13.33 13.65
C GLN A 55 -6.23 11.94 13.83
N HIS A 56 -7.06 11.50 12.89
CA HIS A 56 -7.64 10.16 12.94
C HIS A 56 -6.58 9.07 12.77
N LEU A 57 -5.55 9.33 11.94
CA LEU A 57 -4.42 8.41 11.72
C LEU A 57 -3.46 8.34 12.91
N GLU A 58 -3.24 9.45 13.62
CA GLU A 58 -2.40 9.48 14.83
C GLU A 58 -3.11 8.93 16.09
N HIS A 59 -4.44 8.95 16.13
CA HIS A 59 -5.21 8.32 17.22
C HIS A 59 -5.44 6.81 17.04
N LEU A 60 -5.21 6.28 15.84
CA LEU A 60 -5.15 4.83 15.54
C LEU A 60 -3.90 4.15 16.14
N ASN A 61 -3.20 4.81 17.07
CA ASN A 61 -1.90 4.41 17.59
C ASN A 61 -1.99 3.44 18.78
N LYS A 62 -1.14 2.41 18.68
CA LYS A 62 -0.59 1.48 19.68
C LYS A 62 -1.39 0.27 20.17
N ASN A 63 -2.72 0.25 20.15
CA ASN A 63 -3.47 -0.86 20.78
C ASN A 63 -4.25 -1.79 19.85
N ILE A 64 -4.25 -1.56 18.54
CA ILE A 64 -4.87 -2.52 17.60
C ILE A 64 -3.83 -3.60 17.28
N ILE A 65 -3.64 -4.51 18.24
CA ILE A 65 -2.94 -5.78 18.03
C ILE A 65 -3.89 -6.70 17.27
N TYR A 66 -4.17 -6.34 16.01
CA TYR A 66 -5.05 -7.08 15.11
C TYR A 66 -6.47 -7.30 15.70
N PRO A 67 -7.46 -7.81 14.97
CA PRO A 67 -8.52 -8.51 15.65
C PRO A 67 -7.87 -9.72 16.33
N ILE A 68 -7.61 -9.61 17.65
CA ILE A 68 -7.53 -10.79 18.51
C ILE A 68 -8.71 -11.65 18.09
N VAL A 69 -8.45 -12.92 17.75
CA VAL A 69 -9.51 -13.90 17.50
C VAL A 69 -10.38 -13.88 18.75
N LEU A 70 -11.43 -13.05 18.73
CA LEU A 70 -12.45 -12.98 19.75
C LEU A 70 -13.28 -14.23 19.52
N LEU A 71 -12.78 -15.33 20.08
CA LEU A 71 -13.55 -16.51 20.49
C LEU A 71 -14.53 -16.07 21.58
N ASN A 72 -15.38 -15.08 21.29
CA ASN A 72 -16.51 -14.76 22.14
C ASN A 72 -17.71 -15.52 21.60
N ASN A 73 -18.26 -16.35 22.50
CA ASN A 73 -19.40 -17.24 22.37
C ASN A 73 -20.73 -16.51 22.09
N ASP A 74 -20.73 -15.41 21.35
CA ASP A 74 -21.97 -14.81 20.89
C ASP A 74 -22.50 -15.62 19.72
N ASN A 75 -23.38 -16.56 20.09
CA ASN A 75 -24.09 -17.49 19.22
C ASN A 75 -24.92 -16.85 18.10
N ASN A 76 -24.87 -15.53 17.94
CA ASN A 76 -25.61 -14.82 16.90
C ASN A 76 -24.69 -13.88 16.12
N THR A 77 -24.55 -14.24 14.83
CA THR A 77 -24.44 -13.30 13.70
C THR A 77 -23.15 -12.52 13.51
N HIS A 78 -21.99 -13.17 13.58
CA HIS A 78 -20.95 -12.94 12.58
C HIS A 78 -20.11 -14.21 12.42
N ARG A 79 -20.61 -15.17 11.63
CA ARG A 79 -19.70 -16.11 10.94
C ARG A 79 -18.66 -15.22 10.26
N LEU A 80 -17.43 -15.22 10.78
CA LEU A 80 -16.31 -14.45 10.26
C LEU A 80 -16.08 -14.90 8.82
N ASN A 81 -16.72 -14.20 7.90
CA ASN A 81 -16.57 -14.46 6.49
C ASN A 81 -15.10 -14.20 6.17
N ILE A 82 -14.41 -15.21 5.68
CA ILE A 82 -13.01 -15.09 5.25
C ILE A 82 -12.83 -13.92 4.26
N ASN A 83 -13.89 -13.58 3.51
CA ASN A 83 -13.92 -12.39 2.65
C ASN A 83 -13.85 -11.08 3.45
N TYR A 84 -14.48 -10.99 4.61
CA TYR A 84 -14.35 -9.82 5.49
C TYR A 84 -12.92 -9.66 6.00
N TYR A 85 -12.26 -10.77 6.35
CA TYR A 85 -10.84 -10.75 6.72
C TYR A 85 -9.97 -10.23 5.55
N PHE A 86 -10.18 -10.72 4.33
CA PHE A 86 -9.43 -10.24 3.17
C PHE A 86 -9.71 -8.77 2.85
N LEU A 87 -10.97 -8.32 2.93
CA LEU A 87 -11.32 -6.91 2.75
C LEU A 87 -10.64 -6.00 3.77
N LYS A 88 -10.66 -6.39 5.06
CA LYS A 88 -9.96 -5.63 6.10
C LYS A 88 -8.45 -5.68 5.95
N LYS A 89 -7.88 -6.80 5.51
CA LYS A 89 -6.46 -6.91 5.19
C LYS A 89 -6.07 -5.96 4.07
N ASP A 90 -6.87 -5.88 3.00
CA ASP A 90 -6.60 -4.98 1.87
C ASP A 90 -6.72 -3.51 2.27
N GLU A 91 -7.72 -3.14 3.08
CA GLU A 91 -7.87 -1.79 3.64
C GLU A 91 -6.66 -1.39 4.49
N LEU A 92 -6.25 -2.25 5.43
CA LEU A 92 -5.07 -2.02 6.27
C LEU A 92 -3.79 -1.91 5.43
N LYS A 93 -3.67 -2.71 4.37
CA LYS A 93 -2.52 -2.64 3.44
C LYS A 93 -2.46 -1.29 2.73
N ILE A 94 -3.58 -0.72 2.30
CA ILE A 94 -3.62 0.60 1.69
C ILE A 94 -3.09 1.65 2.67
N MET A 95 -3.53 1.61 3.93
CA MET A 95 -3.06 2.55 4.96
C MET A 95 -1.56 2.38 5.26
N ASP A 96 -1.09 1.14 5.41
CA ASP A 96 0.32 0.82 5.61
C ASP A 96 1.18 1.30 4.43
N ASP A 97 0.72 1.13 3.20
CA ASP A 97 1.40 1.59 1.99
C ASP A 97 1.51 3.10 1.95
N VAL A 98 0.42 3.83 2.23
CA VAL A 98 0.43 5.30 2.32
C VAL A 98 1.43 5.76 3.38
N TYR A 99 1.42 5.12 4.56
CA TYR A 99 2.36 5.44 5.62
C TYR A 99 3.82 5.17 5.22
N ALA A 100 4.11 4.00 4.64
CA ALA A 100 5.45 3.60 4.22
C ALA A 100 5.99 4.51 3.10
N ILE A 101 5.13 4.95 2.18
CA ILE A 101 5.47 5.94 1.14
C ILE A 101 5.79 7.29 1.80
N LYS A 102 4.93 7.79 2.71
CA LYS A 102 5.13 9.05 3.44
C LYS A 102 6.45 9.03 4.22
N LYS A 103 6.83 7.88 4.79
CA LYS A 103 8.08 7.68 5.53
C LYS A 103 9.29 7.31 4.66
N LYS A 104 9.16 7.27 3.32
CA LYS A 104 10.21 6.84 2.39
C LYS A 104 10.77 5.44 2.67
N GLN A 105 9.98 4.59 3.33
CA GLN A 105 10.30 3.19 3.59
C GLN A 105 9.94 2.30 2.39
N LYS A 106 9.00 2.75 1.57
CA LYS A 106 8.57 2.09 0.33
C LYS A 106 8.83 3.02 -0.86
N VAL A 107 9.47 2.47 -1.91
CA VAL A 107 9.72 3.19 -3.16
C VAL A 107 8.65 2.76 -4.18
N VAL A 108 7.70 3.65 -4.47
CA VAL A 108 6.76 3.44 -5.58
C VAL A 108 7.44 3.94 -6.84
N LEU A 109 7.81 3.00 -7.71
CA LEU A 109 8.28 3.35 -9.04
C LEU A 109 7.12 4.00 -9.82
N PRO A 110 7.36 5.09 -10.56
CA PRO A 110 6.31 5.72 -11.35
C PRO A 110 5.69 4.68 -12.28
N SER A 111 4.35 4.68 -12.36
CA SER A 111 3.62 3.83 -13.31
C SER A 111 4.05 4.22 -14.73
N ILE A 112 4.94 3.43 -15.32
CA ILE A 112 5.35 3.59 -16.71
C ILE A 112 4.16 3.13 -17.55
N LYS A 113 3.28 4.08 -17.90
CA LYS A 113 2.04 3.86 -18.68
C LYS A 113 2.29 3.22 -20.07
N ASN A 114 3.54 3.10 -20.49
CA ASN A 114 3.97 2.48 -21.75
C ASN A 114 4.88 1.25 -21.56
N ARG A 115 4.80 0.52 -20.43
CA ARG A 115 5.41 -0.80 -20.40
C ARG A 115 4.74 -1.65 -21.45
N HIS A 116 5.50 -2.01 -22.49
CA HIS A 116 5.12 -3.02 -23.47
C HIS A 116 4.39 -4.15 -22.73
N LYS A 117 3.20 -4.53 -23.21
CA LYS A 117 2.56 -5.80 -22.81
C LYS A 117 3.56 -6.89 -23.12
N SER A 118 4.45 -7.19 -22.17
CA SER A 118 5.37 -8.29 -22.31
C SER A 118 4.49 -9.53 -22.41
N ASN A 119 4.66 -10.25 -23.51
CA ASN A 119 3.94 -11.50 -23.74
C ASN A 119 4.29 -12.54 -22.66
N SER A 120 5.39 -12.35 -21.91
CA SER A 120 5.69 -13.14 -20.72
C SER A 120 6.60 -12.43 -19.71
N TYR A 121 6.23 -12.50 -18.43
CA TYR A 121 7.08 -12.16 -17.29
C TYR A 121 7.80 -13.40 -16.79
N LEU A 122 9.13 -13.32 -16.66
CA LEU A 122 9.95 -14.40 -16.11
C LEU A 122 10.27 -14.11 -14.65
N ILE A 123 9.87 -15.03 -13.76
CA ILE A 123 10.19 -15.03 -12.34
C ILE A 123 11.24 -16.12 -12.10
N LEU A 124 12.39 -15.72 -11.56
CA LEU A 124 13.48 -16.62 -11.21
C LEU A 124 13.53 -16.81 -9.69
N GLU A 125 13.47 -18.05 -9.24
CA GLU A 125 13.88 -18.43 -7.89
C GLU A 125 15.41 -18.40 -7.80
N SER A 126 15.95 -17.27 -7.37
CA SER A 126 17.38 -17.03 -7.35
C SER A 126 18.08 -17.74 -6.18
N THR A 127 17.38 -17.95 -5.06
CA THR A 127 17.88 -18.74 -3.93
C THR A 127 16.89 -19.84 -3.60
N THR A 128 17.36 -20.90 -2.95
CA THR A 128 16.49 -21.89 -2.31
C THR A 128 15.70 -21.26 -1.16
N VAL A 129 14.67 -21.96 -0.69
CA VAL A 129 13.99 -21.68 0.58
C VAL A 129 14.29 -22.84 1.54
N PHE A 130 15.08 -22.57 2.58
CA PHE A 130 15.59 -23.59 3.52
C PHE A 130 16.36 -24.72 2.82
N GLY A 131 17.24 -24.36 1.89
CA GLY A 131 18.09 -25.30 1.16
C GLY A 131 17.39 -26.13 0.08
N ARG A 132 16.09 -25.94 -0.17
CA ARG A 132 15.36 -26.62 -1.25
C ARG A 132 14.69 -25.63 -2.19
N PRO A 133 14.57 -25.96 -3.49
CA PRO A 133 13.80 -25.15 -4.41
C PRO A 133 12.30 -25.23 -4.05
N ARG A 134 11.63 -24.09 -3.95
CA ARG A 134 10.26 -23.98 -3.46
C ARG A 134 9.23 -24.10 -4.57
N PHE A 135 9.50 -23.59 -5.76
CA PHE A 135 8.49 -23.51 -6.83
C PHE A 135 8.90 -24.27 -8.09
N CYS A 136 10.16 -24.66 -8.24
CA CYS A 136 10.68 -25.32 -9.44
C CYS A 136 10.01 -26.67 -9.75
N SER A 137 9.53 -27.37 -8.73
CA SER A 137 8.83 -28.65 -8.86
C SER A 137 7.33 -28.50 -9.05
N TYR A 138 6.80 -27.28 -9.04
CA TYR A 138 5.38 -27.01 -9.08
C TYR A 138 4.95 -26.45 -10.44
N THR A 139 3.75 -26.81 -10.88
CA THR A 139 3.15 -26.24 -12.09
C THR A 139 2.68 -24.80 -11.82
N ASN A 140 2.46 -24.03 -12.89
CA ASN A 140 1.91 -22.68 -12.76
C ASN A 140 0.57 -22.67 -12.01
N GLU A 141 -0.29 -23.67 -12.24
CA GLU A 141 -1.57 -23.82 -11.56
C GLU A 141 -1.40 -24.12 -10.06
N GLN A 142 -0.34 -24.85 -9.68
CA GLN A 142 -0.02 -25.12 -8.28
C GLN A 142 0.54 -23.88 -7.56
N ILE A 143 1.28 -23.03 -8.28
CA ILE A 143 1.88 -21.81 -7.73
C ILE A 143 0.83 -20.69 -7.63
N PHE A 144 0.07 -20.47 -8.71
CA PHE A 144 -0.83 -19.31 -8.86
C PHE A 144 -2.31 -19.65 -8.70
N GLY A 145 -2.67 -20.93 -8.62
CA GLY A 145 -4.06 -21.40 -8.63
C GLY A 145 -4.63 -21.54 -10.04
N GLN A 146 -5.66 -22.38 -10.19
CA GLN A 146 -6.35 -22.62 -11.47
C GLN A 146 -7.04 -21.36 -12.03
N ALA A 147 -7.45 -20.44 -11.15
CA ALA A 147 -8.18 -19.23 -11.50
C ALA A 147 -7.28 -17.99 -11.67
N CYS A 148 -5.96 -18.15 -11.78
CA CYS A 148 -5.08 -16.99 -11.93
C CYS A 148 -5.37 -16.26 -13.26
N PRO A 149 -5.78 -14.98 -13.22
CA PRO A 149 -6.08 -14.23 -14.45
C PRO A 149 -4.82 -13.89 -15.25
N TYR A 150 -3.64 -14.02 -14.64
CA TYR A 150 -2.35 -13.70 -15.24
C TYR A 150 -1.66 -14.97 -15.75
N ARG A 151 -1.88 -15.29 -17.04
CA ARG A 151 -1.29 -16.48 -17.70
C ARG A 151 0.09 -16.23 -18.31
N ASN A 152 0.57 -14.99 -18.28
CA ASN A 152 1.85 -14.61 -18.89
C ASN A 152 3.03 -14.70 -17.90
N CYS A 153 2.86 -15.29 -16.72
CA CYS A 153 3.95 -15.54 -15.79
C CYS A 153 4.62 -16.88 -16.07
N LYS A 154 5.94 -16.88 -16.19
CA LYS A 154 6.78 -18.08 -16.30
C LYS A 154 7.70 -18.16 -15.10
N TYR A 155 7.79 -19.34 -14.51
CA TYR A 155 8.67 -19.60 -13.38
C TYR A 155 9.91 -20.38 -13.84
N THR A 156 11.08 -20.05 -13.30
CA THR A 156 12.31 -20.80 -13.56
C THR A 156 13.21 -20.79 -12.34
N CYS A 157 14.13 -21.76 -12.29
CA CYS A 157 15.16 -21.89 -11.27
C CYS A 157 16.56 -22.00 -11.89
N ASP A 158 16.63 -21.83 -13.20
CA ASP A 158 17.87 -21.71 -13.93
C ASP A 158 18.51 -20.35 -13.64
N ARG A 159 19.51 -20.36 -12.75
CA ARG A 159 20.21 -19.15 -12.32
C ARG A 159 20.94 -18.44 -13.45
N THR A 160 21.21 -19.12 -14.57
CA THR A 160 21.84 -18.48 -15.74
C THR A 160 20.92 -17.44 -16.38
N ARG A 161 19.59 -17.55 -16.16
CA ARG A 161 18.58 -16.59 -16.62
C ARG A 161 18.46 -15.35 -15.74
N GLY A 162 19.37 -15.15 -14.78
CA GLY A 162 19.31 -14.04 -13.83
C GLY A 162 19.30 -12.66 -14.47
N SER A 163 19.95 -12.46 -15.62
CA SER A 163 19.91 -11.20 -16.37
C SER A 163 18.58 -10.93 -17.06
N ASP A 164 17.90 -11.98 -17.50
CA ASP A 164 16.67 -11.91 -18.32
C ASP A 164 15.40 -11.98 -17.47
N ALA A 165 15.54 -12.38 -16.21
CA ALA A 165 14.44 -12.47 -15.28
C ALA A 165 13.88 -11.07 -15.00
N HIS A 166 12.56 -10.94 -15.04
CA HIS A 166 11.88 -9.70 -14.68
C HIS A 166 11.76 -9.58 -13.15
N VAL A 167 11.68 -10.72 -12.46
CA VAL A 167 11.61 -10.80 -11.00
C VAL A 167 12.66 -11.80 -10.51
N LEU A 168 13.47 -11.41 -9.52
CA LEU A 168 14.31 -12.31 -8.75
C LEU A 168 13.70 -12.54 -7.38
N LEU A 169 13.28 -13.76 -7.10
CA LEU A 169 12.83 -14.21 -5.79
C LEU A 169 14.04 -14.69 -4.98
N MET A 170 14.24 -14.10 -3.80
CA MET A 170 15.36 -14.42 -2.92
C MET A 170 14.88 -14.59 -1.48
N HIS A 171 15.14 -15.74 -0.88
CA HIS A 171 14.85 -16.03 0.51
C HIS A 171 15.95 -15.53 1.44
N LYS A 172 15.58 -14.76 2.47
CA LYS A 172 16.52 -14.10 3.39
C LYS A 172 17.56 -15.05 3.97
N ARG A 173 17.14 -16.24 4.44
CA ARG A 173 18.04 -17.19 5.10
C ARG A 173 19.05 -17.83 4.15
N ASP A 174 18.69 -17.95 2.87
CA ASP A 174 19.51 -18.59 1.83
C ASP A 174 20.28 -17.56 0.97
N LEU A 175 20.22 -16.27 1.33
CA LEU A 175 20.94 -15.22 0.64
C LEU A 175 22.46 -15.37 0.81
N ASN A 176 23.18 -15.45 -0.31
CA ASN A 176 24.62 -15.28 -0.32
C ASN A 176 24.97 -13.81 -0.62
N TYR A 177 25.28 -13.05 0.43
CA TYR A 177 25.60 -11.62 0.31
C TYR A 177 26.82 -11.31 -0.57
N LYS A 178 27.82 -12.21 -0.63
CA LYS A 178 28.98 -12.02 -1.51
C LYS A 178 28.56 -12.11 -2.98
N LEU A 179 27.73 -13.10 -3.32
CA LEU A 179 27.18 -13.24 -4.66
C LEU A 179 26.26 -12.06 -5.00
N LEU A 180 25.41 -11.63 -4.06
CA LEU A 180 24.49 -10.52 -4.28
C LEU A 180 25.21 -9.21 -4.65
N ASN A 181 26.37 -8.94 -4.02
CA ASN A 181 27.22 -7.80 -4.36
C ASN A 181 27.81 -7.87 -5.78
N SER A 182 27.97 -9.07 -6.35
CA SER A 182 28.49 -9.26 -7.71
C SER A 182 27.43 -9.16 -8.79
N ILE A 183 26.14 -9.26 -8.44
CA ILE A 183 25.05 -9.19 -9.41
C ILE A 183 24.83 -7.73 -9.81
N LYS A 184 25.07 -7.41 -11.08
CA LYS A 184 24.71 -6.11 -11.65
C LYS A 184 23.19 -6.04 -11.81
N ARG A 185 22.54 -5.28 -10.94
CA ARG A 185 21.09 -5.10 -10.97
C ARG A 185 20.64 -4.34 -12.21
N ASN A 186 19.73 -4.96 -12.97
CA ASN A 186 18.98 -4.27 -14.00
C ASN A 186 17.92 -3.37 -13.33
N SER A 187 17.84 -2.10 -13.72
CA SER A 187 16.88 -1.13 -13.15
C SER A 187 15.42 -1.51 -13.38
N GLU A 188 15.13 -2.33 -14.39
CA GLU A 188 13.78 -2.81 -14.69
C GLU A 188 13.43 -4.08 -13.92
N GLN A 189 14.42 -4.76 -13.33
CA GLN A 189 14.25 -6.01 -12.61
C GLN A 189 13.77 -5.77 -11.19
N ILE A 190 12.74 -6.52 -10.80
CA ILE A 190 12.17 -6.49 -9.46
C ILE A 190 12.91 -7.51 -8.60
N TRP A 191 13.48 -7.06 -7.49
CA TRP A 191 14.06 -7.95 -6.47
C TRP A 191 13.04 -8.13 -5.35
N LEU A 192 12.59 -9.37 -5.18
CA LEU A 192 11.56 -9.77 -4.22
C LEU A 192 12.21 -10.57 -3.10
N LEU A 193 12.24 -9.99 -1.89
CA LEU A 193 12.80 -10.63 -0.71
C LEU A 193 11.72 -11.47 -0.01
N TRP A 194 11.90 -12.78 0.04
CA TRP A 194 11.09 -13.66 0.87
C TRP A 194 11.69 -13.76 2.27
N HIS A 195 10.89 -13.39 3.26
CA HIS A 195 11.22 -13.45 4.67
C HIS A 195 10.05 -14.04 5.48
N ASP A 196 10.21 -15.29 5.95
CA ASP A 196 9.21 -15.99 6.76
C ASP A 196 9.13 -15.53 8.23
N GLU A 197 9.98 -14.57 8.64
CA GLU A 197 9.99 -14.02 10.00
C GLU A 197 9.54 -12.55 10.02
N SER A 198 9.34 -11.99 11.22
CA SER A 198 9.04 -10.57 11.37
C SER A 198 10.18 -9.80 10.71
N ASN A 199 9.86 -8.78 9.90
CA ASN A 199 10.86 -7.87 9.35
C ASN A 199 11.65 -7.21 10.48
N GLU A 200 12.72 -7.86 10.90
CA GLU A 200 13.82 -7.24 11.60
C GLU A 200 14.47 -6.31 10.57
N ASN A 201 14.42 -5.01 10.84
CA ASN A 201 15.04 -3.99 10.01
C ASN A 201 16.57 -4.15 10.06
N SER A 202 17.10 -5.18 9.40
CA SER A 202 18.53 -5.39 9.30
C SER A 202 19.11 -4.38 8.30
N PRO A 203 19.99 -3.46 8.74
CA PRO A 203 20.64 -2.50 7.85
C PRO A 203 21.37 -3.18 6.68
N GLU A 204 21.84 -4.42 6.89
CA GLU A 204 22.54 -5.21 5.90
C GLU A 204 21.67 -5.61 4.71
N ILE A 205 20.36 -5.81 4.91
CA ILE A 205 19.41 -6.16 3.85
C ILE A 205 18.97 -4.89 3.11
N ASN A 206 18.75 -3.81 3.85
CA ASN A 206 18.31 -2.53 3.30
C ASN A 206 19.30 -1.96 2.26
N LYS A 207 20.60 -2.27 2.38
CA LYS A 207 21.62 -1.83 1.40
C LYS A 207 21.36 -2.34 -0.02
N TYR A 208 20.68 -3.47 -0.17
CA TYR A 208 20.37 -4.06 -1.48
C TYR A 208 19.09 -3.50 -2.11
N LYS A 209 18.32 -2.71 -1.36
CA LYS A 209 17.12 -2.00 -1.84
C LYS A 209 16.15 -2.93 -2.57
N PHE A 210 15.79 -4.06 -1.96
CA PHE A 210 14.75 -4.94 -2.49
C PHE A 210 13.50 -4.14 -2.81
N ASN A 211 12.85 -4.42 -3.94
CA ASN A 211 11.67 -3.68 -4.35
C ASN A 211 10.48 -4.05 -3.48
N TRP A 212 10.29 -5.35 -3.28
CA TRP A 212 9.12 -5.95 -2.67
C TRP A 212 9.54 -7.01 -1.65
N THR A 213 8.64 -7.31 -0.73
CA THR A 213 8.80 -8.34 0.29
C THR A 213 7.66 -9.35 0.25
N ILE A 214 8.00 -10.63 0.45
CA ILE A 214 7.06 -11.67 0.88
C ILE A 214 7.31 -11.90 2.35
N THR A 215 6.31 -11.63 3.19
CA THR A 215 6.33 -11.98 4.61
C THR A 215 4.88 -12.15 5.07
N TYR A 216 4.70 -12.60 6.30
CA TYR A 216 3.39 -12.70 6.92
C TYR A 216 2.80 -11.35 7.32
N ARG A 217 3.61 -10.28 7.37
CA ARG A 217 3.12 -8.95 7.72
C ARG A 217 2.12 -8.47 6.66
N THR A 218 1.05 -7.83 7.13
CA THR A 218 0.02 -7.22 6.26
C THR A 218 0.59 -6.15 5.34
N SER A 219 1.66 -5.48 5.77
CA SER A 219 2.39 -4.47 4.99
C SER A 219 3.28 -5.05 3.88
N ALA A 220 3.40 -6.38 3.77
CA ALA A 220 4.14 -7.01 2.69
C ALA A 220 3.45 -6.80 1.33
N GLU A 221 4.24 -6.56 0.28
CA GLU A 221 3.71 -6.44 -1.06
C GLU A 221 3.07 -7.75 -1.54
N ALA A 222 3.63 -8.88 -1.13
CA ALA A 222 3.13 -10.22 -1.40
C ALA A 222 3.04 -11.05 -0.11
N SER A 223 2.07 -11.97 -0.03
CA SER A 223 1.86 -12.81 1.16
C SER A 223 1.71 -14.31 0.84
N ILE A 224 2.13 -14.71 -0.36
CA ILE A 224 2.01 -16.09 -0.82
C ILE A 224 2.90 -17.00 0.02
N GLY A 225 2.31 -17.95 0.73
CA GLY A 225 3.02 -19.08 1.33
C GLY A 225 3.81 -18.80 2.62
N ALA A 226 3.77 -17.58 3.17
CA ALA A 226 4.55 -17.19 4.35
C ALA A 226 4.18 -17.95 5.66
N TYR A 227 2.95 -18.48 5.75
CA TYR A 227 2.53 -19.41 6.81
C TYR A 227 1.82 -20.65 6.24
N GLY A 228 2.24 -21.08 5.06
CA GLY A 228 1.60 -22.16 4.33
C GLY A 228 0.61 -21.66 3.28
N ILE A 229 0.06 -22.62 2.55
CA ILE A 229 -0.88 -22.39 1.45
C ILE A 229 -2.26 -22.73 1.98
N ILE A 230 -3.20 -21.79 1.86
CA ILE A 230 -4.61 -22.10 2.12
C ILE A 230 -5.09 -22.98 0.97
N ILE A 231 -5.43 -24.23 1.28
CA ILE A 231 -6.01 -25.16 0.33
C ILE A 231 -7.51 -25.13 0.54
N LEU A 232 -8.24 -24.47 -0.37
CA LEU A 232 -9.69 -24.52 -0.40
C LEU A 232 -10.12 -25.92 -0.86
N LYS A 233 -11.05 -26.53 -0.12
CA LYS A 233 -11.68 -27.80 -0.47
C LYS A 233 -13.14 -27.57 -0.81
N GLU A 234 -13.60 -28.20 -1.89
CA GLU A 234 -15.00 -28.13 -2.33
C GLU A 234 -15.94 -28.78 -1.31
N THR A 235 -15.45 -29.81 -0.62
CA THR A 235 -16.18 -30.51 0.44
C THR A 235 -15.41 -30.43 1.76
N PRO A 236 -16.09 -30.18 2.89
CA PRO A 236 -15.48 -30.29 4.21
C PRO A 236 -14.95 -31.70 4.42
N TRP A 237 -13.74 -31.82 4.94
CA TRP A 237 -13.19 -33.12 5.33
C TRP A 237 -13.81 -33.59 6.66
N SER A 238 -14.07 -34.89 6.75
CA SER A 238 -14.29 -35.52 8.05
C SER A 238 -13.02 -35.42 8.90
N VAL A 239 -13.17 -35.57 10.22
CA VAL A 239 -12.03 -35.59 11.15
C VAL A 239 -11.00 -36.64 10.72
N GLN A 240 -11.43 -37.86 10.37
CA GLN A 240 -10.49 -38.91 9.92
C GLN A 240 -9.79 -38.58 8.60
N GLN A 241 -10.48 -37.94 7.65
CA GLN A 241 -9.87 -37.51 6.39
C GLN A 241 -8.81 -36.43 6.61
N PHE A 242 -9.11 -35.46 7.49
CA PHE A 242 -8.18 -34.42 7.88
C PHE A 242 -6.95 -35.01 8.57
N ASP A 243 -7.14 -35.85 9.61
CA ASP A 243 -6.05 -36.46 10.37
C ASP A 243 -5.15 -37.33 9.48
N SER A 244 -5.74 -38.18 8.64
CA SER A 244 -5.00 -39.02 7.69
C SER A 244 -4.16 -38.18 6.71
N TRP A 245 -4.72 -37.06 6.23
CA TRP A 245 -3.97 -36.13 5.39
C TRP A 245 -2.83 -35.45 6.15
N ILE A 246 -3.05 -35.03 7.40
CA ILE A 246 -2.00 -34.44 8.25
C ILE A 246 -0.86 -35.43 8.42
N ASP A 247 -1.16 -36.68 8.77
CA ASP A 247 -0.16 -37.74 8.96
C ASP A 247 0.62 -38.00 7.68
N GLU A 248 -0.07 -38.14 6.54
CA GLU A 248 0.56 -38.31 5.23
C GLU A 248 1.50 -37.14 4.91
N GLN A 249 1.05 -35.91 5.12
CA GLN A 249 1.84 -34.71 4.89
C GLN A 249 3.04 -34.59 5.83
N PHE A 250 2.88 -34.97 7.09
CA PHE A 250 3.94 -34.94 8.10
C PHE A 250 5.03 -35.97 7.76
N ILE A 251 4.63 -37.21 7.44
CA ILE A 251 5.53 -38.29 7.02
C ILE A 251 6.31 -37.89 5.77
N LYS A 252 5.64 -37.33 4.75
CA LYS A 252 6.29 -36.91 3.49
C LYS A 252 7.33 -35.80 3.66
N ARG A 253 7.24 -34.99 4.72
CA ARG A 253 8.01 -33.74 4.86
C ARG A 253 9.21 -33.85 5.82
N HIS A 254 9.87 -35.00 5.89
CA HIS A 254 11.07 -35.25 6.72
C HIS A 254 11.93 -33.97 6.92
N ASN A 255 11.93 -33.47 8.16
CA ASN A 255 12.71 -32.33 8.67
C ASN A 255 12.30 -30.91 8.19
N GLN A 256 11.00 -30.55 8.13
CA GLN A 256 10.59 -29.19 7.75
C GLN A 256 9.52 -28.54 8.66
N ALA A 257 9.94 -27.44 9.33
CA ALA A 257 9.15 -26.39 10.03
C ALA A 257 8.04 -26.82 11.02
N VAL A 258 7.62 -25.89 11.88
CA VAL A 258 6.45 -26.06 12.76
C VAL A 258 5.19 -25.68 11.98
N TRP A 259 4.14 -26.52 12.05
CA TRP A 259 2.89 -26.33 11.32
C TRP A 259 1.74 -26.11 12.29
N TYR A 260 0.86 -25.17 11.95
CA TYR A 260 -0.47 -25.06 12.52
C TYR A 260 -1.48 -25.31 11.40
N VAL A 261 -2.24 -26.39 11.50
CA VAL A 261 -3.31 -26.69 10.54
C VAL A 261 -4.63 -26.64 11.30
N ILE A 262 -5.56 -25.82 10.80
CA ILE A 262 -6.86 -25.60 11.41
C ILE A 262 -7.92 -26.09 10.43
N ASN A 263 -8.77 -27.01 10.88
CA ASN A 263 -9.96 -27.41 10.14
C ASN A 263 -11.10 -26.46 10.50
N THR A 264 -11.49 -25.57 9.59
CA THR A 264 -12.61 -24.65 9.80
C THR A 264 -13.84 -25.16 9.04
N ILE A 265 -14.92 -25.46 9.74
CA ILE A 265 -16.23 -25.75 9.15
C ILE A 265 -16.93 -24.40 8.93
N SER A 266 -17.19 -24.04 7.67
CA SER A 266 -17.88 -22.80 7.30
C SER A 266 -19.40 -22.87 7.48
#